data_AF-A0A7W9ZRD6-F1
#
_entry.id   AF-A0A7W9ZRD6-F1
#
_cell.length_a   1.000
_cell.length_b   1.000
_cell.length_c   1.000
_cell.angle_alpha   90.00
_cell.angle_beta   90.00
_cell.angle_gamma   90.00
#
_symmetry.space_group_name_H-M   'P 1'
#
loop_
_entity.id
_entity.type
_entity.pdbx_description
1 polymer ?
#
loop_
_entity_poly.entity_id
_entity_poly.type
_entity_poly.pdbx_seq_one_letter_code
_entity_poly.pdbx_strand_id
1 'polypeptide(L)' 'MNDWPCDDGEEYVAAVKACVDAISGKIAPEQFREALLRAAEEAGIAALCLVPQGVAARRPDLPSKAQR' A
#
# COMPACT_ATOMS: atom_id res chain seq x y z
N MET A 1 -15.96 -1.83 15.23
CA MET A 1 -14.73 -2.60 14.97
C MET A 1 -15.18 -3.99 14.57
N ASN A 2 -15.54 -4.17 13.29
CA ASN A 2 -15.96 -5.46 12.70
C ASN A 2 -15.68 -5.51 11.19
N ASP A 3 -14.89 -4.56 10.68
CA ASP A 3 -14.70 -4.38 9.23
C ASP A 3 -13.52 -5.19 8.68
N TRP A 4 -12.76 -5.82 9.57
CA TRP A 4 -11.70 -6.74 9.19
C TRP A 4 -12.25 -8.19 9.18
N PRO A 5 -12.09 -8.97 8.08
CA PRO A 5 -12.78 -10.25 7.91
C PRO A 5 -12.38 -11.36 8.89
N CYS A 6 -11.16 -11.31 9.44
CA CYS A 6 -10.64 -12.29 10.39
C CYS A 6 -9.72 -11.60 11.40
N ASP A 7 -10.23 -11.34 12.60
CA ASP A 7 -9.59 -10.56 13.66
C ASP A 7 -8.75 -11.38 14.65
N ASP A 8 -8.78 -12.71 14.54
CA ASP A 8 -7.95 -13.65 15.31
C ASP A 8 -6.76 -14.21 14.51
N GLY A 9 -6.56 -13.75 13.27
CA GLY A 9 -5.47 -14.19 12.40
C GLY A 9 -4.08 -13.79 12.92
N GLU A 10 -3.08 -14.66 12.70
CA GLU A 10 -1.72 -14.42 13.22
C GLU A 10 -1.11 -13.18 12.57
N GLU A 11 -1.31 -13.02 11.26
CA GLU A 11 -0.80 -11.88 10.51
C GLU A 11 -1.57 -10.60 10.86
N TYR A 12 -2.88 -10.69 11.14
CA TYR A 12 -3.64 -9.54 11.66
C TYR A 12 -3.10 -9.04 13.01
N VAL A 13 -2.88 -9.93 13.99
CA VAL A 13 -2.32 -9.55 15.29
C VAL A 13 -0.91 -8.96 15.13
N ALA A 14 -0.10 -9.53 14.23
CA ALA A 14 1.20 -8.98 13.89
C ALA A 14 1.11 -7.57 13.27
N ALA A 15 0.14 -7.32 12.38
CA ALA A 15 -0.10 -6.02 11.77
C ALA A 15 -0.57 -4.97 12.80
N VAL A 16 -1.43 -5.35 13.75
CA VAL A 16 -1.87 -4.47 14.85
C VAL A 16 -0.67 -4.05 15.71
N LYS A 17 0.19 -5.01 16.08
CA LYS A 17 1.43 -4.71 16.82
C LYS A 17 2.37 -3.81 16.01
N ALA A 18 2.58 -4.11 14.73
CA ALA A 18 3.43 -3.33 13.84
C ALA A 18 2.92 -1.88 13.70
N CYS A 19 1.60 -1.65 13.72
CA CYS A 19 1.02 -0.32 13.71
C CYS A 19 1.47 0.50 14.93
N VAL A 20 1.37 -0.08 16.13
CA VAL A 20 1.83 0.57 17.37
C VAL A 20 3.33 0.82 17.35
N ASP A 21 4.12 -0.16 16.88
CA ASP A 21 5.57 -0.03 16.79
C ASP A 21 5.99 1.04 15.77
N ALA A 22 5.27 1.20 14.65
CA ALA A 22 5.51 2.25 13.67
C ALA A 22 5.14 3.64 14.21
N ILE A 23 3.98 3.78 14.86
CA ILE A 23 3.57 5.03 15.53
C ILE A 23 4.59 5.43 16.61
N SER A 24 5.14 4.45 17.30
CA SER A 24 6.17 4.65 18.33
C SER A 24 7.57 4.87 17.75
N GLY A 25 7.75 4.85 16.42
CA GLY A 25 9.04 5.03 15.75
C GLY A 25 10.03 3.87 15.89
N LYS A 26 9.57 2.67 16.29
CA LYS A 26 10.42 1.48 16.46
C LYS A 26 10.69 0.74 15.15
N ILE A 27 9.78 0.85 14.18
CA ILE A 27 9.92 0.28 12.84
C ILE A 27 9.63 1.34 11.80
N ALA A 28 10.16 1.14 10.58
CA ALA A 28 9.85 2.01 9.45
C ALA A 28 8.41 1.77 8.95
N PRO A 29 7.75 2.78 8.35
CA PRO A 29 6.42 2.63 7.76
C PRO A 29 6.31 1.50 6.72
N GLU A 30 7.39 1.22 6.00
CA GLU A 30 7.48 0.15 5.01
C GLU A 30 7.34 -1.23 5.66
N GLN A 31 7.95 -1.42 6.84
CA GLN A 31 7.84 -2.67 7.61
C GLN A 31 6.39 -2.88 8.12
N PHE A 32 5.72 -1.80 8.53
CA PHE A 32 4.29 -1.87 8.84
C PHE A 32 3.45 -2.22 7.61
N ARG A 33 3.74 -1.59 6.46
CA ARG A 33 3.05 -1.89 5.19
C ARG A 33 3.16 -3.37 4.83
N GLU A 34 4.34 -3.96 4.97
CA GLU A 34 4.56 -5.39 4.72
C GLU A 34 3.73 -6.28 5.65
N ALA A 35 3.67 -5.98 6.95
CA ALA A 35 2.83 -6.71 7.90
C ALA A 35 1.34 -6.59 7.56
N LEU A 36 0.88 -5.40 7.19
CA LEU A 36 -0.51 -5.16 6.79
C LEU A 36 -0.89 -5.91 5.51
N LEU A 37 0.03 -6.02 4.54
CA LEU A 37 -0.20 -6.77 3.30
C LEU A 37 -0.33 -8.27 3.56
N ARG A 38 0.48 -8.83 4.48
CA ARG A 38 0.35 -10.23 4.89
C ARG A 38 -0.97 -10.52 5.59
N ALA A 39 -1.42 -9.62 6.46
CA ALA A 39 -2.75 -9.72 7.07
C ALA A 39 -3.85 -9.69 6.00
N ALA A 40 -3.75 -8.80 5.01
CA ALA A 40 -4.71 -8.73 3.92
C ALA A 40 -4.73 -10.04 3.10
N GLU A 41 -3.57 -10.63 2.83
CA GLU A 41 -3.46 -11.93 2.16
C GLU A 41 -4.13 -13.05 2.97
N GLU A 42 -3.89 -13.14 4.28
CA GLU A 42 -4.54 -14.08 5.20
C GLU A 42 -6.07 -13.94 5.19
N ALA A 43 -6.56 -12.70 5.13
CA ALA A 43 -7.99 -12.39 5.07
C ALA A 43 -8.61 -12.53 3.66
N GLY A 44 -7.82 -12.88 2.64
CA GLY A 44 -8.28 -12.97 1.24
C GLY A 44 -8.63 -11.61 0.60
N ILE A 45 -8.06 -10.51 1.12
CA ILE A 45 -8.24 -9.14 0.63
C ILE A 45 -7.18 -8.82 -0.43
N ALA A 46 -7.63 -8.43 -1.62
CA ALA A 46 -6.72 -7.97 -2.68
C ALA A 46 -6.15 -6.58 -2.37
N ALA A 47 -4.82 -6.46 -2.30
CA ALA A 47 -4.13 -5.19 -2.12
C ALA A 47 -3.72 -4.56 -3.47
N LEU A 48 -4.06 -3.28 -3.66
CA LEU A 48 -3.67 -2.50 -4.83
C LEU A 48 -2.59 -1.48 -4.46
N CYS A 49 -1.53 -1.39 -5.27
CA CYS A 49 -0.49 -0.38 -5.09
C CYS A 49 -0.51 0.59 -6.27
N LEU A 50 -0.59 1.88 -5.97
CA LEU A 50 -0.40 2.93 -6.97
C LEU A 50 1.09 3.18 -7.14
N VAL A 51 1.57 3.05 -8.37
CA VAL A 51 2.87 3.58 -8.75
C VAL A 51 2.68 5.03 -9.17
N PRO A 52 3.44 5.99 -8.59
CA PRO A 52 3.46 7.34 -9.11
C PRO A 52 3.83 7.27 -10.59
N GLN A 53 2.93 7.69 -11.47
CA GLN A 53 3.31 8.03 -12.83
C GLN A 53 4.26 9.21 -12.65
N GLY A 54 5.57 8.98 -12.81
CA GLY A 54 6.57 10.03 -12.70
C GLY A 54 6.04 11.23 -13.46
N VAL A 55 6.03 12.41 -12.81
CA VAL A 55 5.59 13.68 -13.43
C VAL A 55 6.04 13.62 -14.86
N ALA A 56 5.10 13.53 -15.80
CA ALA A 56 5.45 13.25 -17.17
C ALA A 56 6.52 14.26 -17.54
N ALA A 57 7.78 13.83 -17.64
CA ALA A 57 8.81 14.59 -18.30
C ALA A 57 8.19 14.77 -19.67
N ARG A 58 7.62 15.97 -19.92
CA ARG A 58 6.78 16.27 -21.08
C ARG A 58 7.49 15.63 -22.25
N ARG A 59 6.95 14.53 -22.81
CA ARG A 59 7.56 13.88 -23.96
C ARG A 59 7.67 14.97 -25.02
N PRO A 60 8.86 15.48 -25.38
CA PRO A 60 8.96 16.62 -26.28
C PRO A 60 8.53 16.27 -27.71
N ASP A 61 8.27 14.99 -27.99
CA ASP A 61 8.41 14.44 -29.34
C ASP A 61 7.09 14.04 -30.01
N LEU A 62 5.93 14.57 -29.61
CA LEU A 62 4.71 14.38 -30.39
C LEU A 62 4.53 15.55 -31.38
N PRO A 63 4.72 15.36 -32.70
CA PRO A 63 4.55 16.43 -33.67
C PRO A 63 3.08 16.83 -33.77
N SER A 64 2.82 18.13 -33.59
CA SER A 64 1.53 18.77 -33.83
C SER A 64 1.15 18.62 -35.30
N LYS A 65 0.38 17.59 -35.63
CA LYS A 65 -0.33 17.47 -36.90
C LYS A 65 -1.83 17.48 -36.65
N ALA A 66 -2.35 18.63 -36.26
CA ALA A 66 -3.77 18.93 -36.33
C ALA A 66 -3.97 20.45 -36.40
N GLN A 67 -3.56 21.04 -37.52
CA GLN A 67 -4.06 22.35 -37.95
C GLN A 67 -4.29 22.26 -39.45
N ARG A 68 -5.50 21.83 -39.83
CA ARG A 68 -6.13 22.05 -41.12
C ARG A 68 -7.60 22.31 -40.89
#